data_AF-A0A0F7V1F0-F1
#
_entry.id   AF-A0A0F7V1F0-F1
#
_cell.length_a   1.000
_cell.length_b   1.000
_cell.length_c   1.000
_cell.angle_alpha   90.00
_cell.angle_beta   90.00
_cell.angle_gamma   90.00
#
_symmetry.space_group_name_H-M   'P 1'
#
loop_
_entity.id
_entity.type
_entity.pdbx_description
1 polymer ?
#
loop_
_entity_poly.entity_id
_entity_poly.type
_entity_poly.pdbx_seq_one_letter_code
_entity_poly.pdbx_strand_id
1 'polypeptide(L)'
;MEKIKELLLGNKTDPARAADAEMRRQDHLQSIKKVEGWTNTLQSNLAKRVEQRAKRLADEEAARVAIDEEEAVLKQKRRMELLKRADDTLAANNEKYRALKTGLMQGDWLRCLEEQKKWKERLANVEAMRAAHYNKVLARTEQEKADREARDRAEKQTKMKELQAGRQLQYEEAQEKRIREKHEREETGKRIRDETRRALEAMEAQEEQKRIRVREEKQAMKRQLDEEVRLNKLRRENERLEEKAALDESTAYEKREAIVKEREAYLRQEDARARERRIQDLAWRLEKLKEEEAQRLARDVERQQEKDAAREGEEKRKREERYILIAQDRANQIRRKREEAETQRREDAELTRNYLEASKLADAEERRAAEERKLAMREVAQIQMQQMRDTRRRRTQEREDEKRAFNDTFKQIVEQEERVDACAARCIGNAIRDGENPKPIAAAMNRYLIASGAKPPRKAAQQKTSNIFNADVDTDSASEEENAEK
;
A
#
# COMPACT_ATOMS: atom_id res chain seq x y z
N MET A 1 10.55 -88.42 -106.66
CA MET A 1 11.49 -87.27 -106.50
C MET A 1 11.94 -86.67 -107.84
N GLU A 2 11.46 -87.16 -108.99
CA GLU A 2 11.71 -86.53 -110.31
C GLU A 2 10.55 -85.62 -110.76
N LYS A 3 9.29 -85.90 -110.39
CA LYS A 3 8.13 -85.03 -110.68
C LYS A 3 8.09 -83.69 -109.94
N ILE A 4 8.85 -83.51 -108.85
CA ILE A 4 8.93 -82.23 -108.12
C ILE A 4 9.95 -81.28 -108.79
N LYS A 5 10.95 -81.85 -109.49
CA LYS A 5 11.92 -81.05 -110.26
C LYS A 5 11.32 -80.49 -111.54
N GLU A 6 10.35 -81.18 -112.15
CA GLU A 6 9.59 -80.63 -113.30
C GLU A 6 8.68 -79.46 -112.92
N LEU A 7 8.14 -79.40 -111.69
CA LEU A 7 7.31 -78.28 -111.23
C LEU A 7 8.11 -77.01 -110.88
N LEU A 8 9.39 -77.14 -110.50
CA LEU A 8 10.31 -76.02 -110.27
C LEU A 8 11.02 -75.55 -111.56
N LEU A 9 10.84 -76.28 -112.66
CA LEU A 9 11.27 -75.94 -114.03
C LEU A 9 10.08 -75.55 -114.92
N GLY A 10 9.00 -75.03 -114.32
CA GLY A 10 7.90 -74.40 -115.04
C GLY A 10 8.38 -73.18 -115.84
N ASN A 11 8.45 -73.35 -117.17
CA ASN A 11 8.43 -72.36 -118.24
C ASN A 11 8.94 -70.96 -117.84
N LYS A 12 10.26 -70.76 -117.92
CA LYS A 12 10.94 -69.46 -117.82
C LYS A 12 10.88 -68.64 -119.11
N THR A 13 9.76 -68.73 -119.84
CA THR A 13 9.53 -67.98 -121.09
C THR A 13 8.06 -67.57 -121.18
N ASP A 14 7.49 -67.07 -120.07
CA ASP A 14 6.33 -66.19 -120.12
C ASP A 14 6.78 -64.78 -119.74
N PRO A 15 6.80 -63.81 -120.68
CA PRO A 15 7.24 -62.44 -120.40
C PRO A 15 6.42 -61.77 -119.29
N ALA A 16 5.21 -62.24 -119.03
CA ALA A 16 4.35 -61.79 -117.95
C ALA A 16 4.91 -62.08 -116.54
N ARG A 17 5.58 -63.23 -116.32
CA ARG A 17 6.13 -63.59 -114.99
C ARG A 17 7.43 -62.88 -114.65
N ALA A 18 8.25 -62.55 -115.66
CA ALA A 18 9.47 -61.78 -115.48
C ALA A 18 9.16 -60.32 -115.14
N ALA A 19 8.20 -59.71 -115.85
CA ALA A 19 7.71 -58.37 -115.55
C ALA A 19 7.08 -58.28 -114.15
N ASP A 20 6.29 -59.28 -113.74
CA ASP A 20 5.71 -59.35 -112.39
C ASP A 20 6.79 -59.52 -111.29
N ALA A 21 7.87 -60.28 -111.55
CA ALA A 21 8.99 -60.37 -110.62
C ALA A 21 9.79 -59.06 -110.49
N GLU A 22 9.94 -58.30 -111.57
CA GLU A 22 10.55 -56.96 -111.53
C GLU A 22 9.67 -55.94 -110.80
N MET A 23 8.36 -55.95 -111.06
CA MET A 23 7.39 -55.14 -110.31
C MET A 23 7.44 -55.45 -108.81
N ARG A 24 7.46 -56.73 -108.42
CA ARG A 24 7.59 -57.13 -107.01
C ARG A 24 8.92 -56.67 -106.37
N ARG A 25 10.02 -56.64 -107.14
CA ARG A 25 11.29 -56.09 -106.65
C ARG A 25 11.22 -54.56 -106.47
N GLN A 26 10.61 -53.86 -107.41
CA GLN A 26 10.42 -52.42 -107.32
C GLN A 26 9.51 -52.06 -106.13
N ASP A 27 8.39 -52.78 -105.96
CA ASP A 27 7.48 -52.62 -104.82
C ASP A 27 8.17 -52.95 -103.50
N HIS A 28 9.02 -53.98 -103.45
CA HIS A 28 9.82 -54.29 -102.27
C HIS A 28 10.80 -53.16 -101.91
N LEU A 29 11.50 -52.61 -102.89
CA LEU A 29 12.40 -51.46 -102.67
C LEU A 29 11.63 -50.21 -102.23
N GLN A 30 10.47 -49.94 -102.81
CA GLN A 30 9.59 -48.86 -102.37
C GLN A 30 9.07 -49.09 -100.95
N SER A 31 8.76 -50.34 -100.59
CA SER A 31 8.36 -50.72 -99.25
C SER A 31 9.48 -50.52 -98.24
N ILE A 32 10.73 -50.91 -98.55
CA ILE A 32 11.88 -50.69 -97.67
C ILE A 32 12.09 -49.20 -97.42
N LYS A 33 12.09 -48.37 -98.48
CA LYS A 33 12.24 -46.91 -98.35
C LYS A 33 11.12 -46.28 -97.52
N LYS A 34 9.88 -46.78 -97.62
CA LYS A 34 8.77 -46.33 -96.77
C LYS A 34 9.00 -46.72 -95.30
N VAL A 35 9.52 -47.93 -95.04
CA VAL A 35 9.77 -48.47 -93.69
C VAL A 35 10.97 -47.80 -93.01
N GLU A 36 11.98 -47.33 -93.74
CA GLU A 36 13.12 -46.58 -93.19
C GLU A 36 12.70 -45.32 -92.41
N GLY A 37 11.66 -44.63 -92.87
CA GLY A 37 11.09 -43.46 -92.18
C GLY A 37 10.18 -43.81 -91.00
N TRP A 38 9.88 -45.09 -90.78
CA TRP A 38 8.98 -45.50 -89.71
C TRP A 38 9.71 -45.57 -88.38
N THR A 39 9.33 -44.65 -87.51
CA THR A 39 9.86 -44.48 -86.16
C THR A 39 9.45 -45.59 -85.19
N ASN A 40 8.50 -46.43 -85.59
CA ASN A 40 7.90 -47.52 -84.80
C ASN A 40 8.42 -48.91 -85.19
N THR A 41 9.43 -49.00 -86.05
CA THR A 41 10.10 -50.28 -86.34
C THR A 41 10.90 -50.75 -85.14
N LEU A 42 11.07 -52.07 -85.01
CA LEU A 42 11.89 -52.65 -83.93
C LEU A 42 13.34 -52.14 -83.98
N GLN A 43 13.91 -51.97 -85.18
CA GLN A 43 15.25 -51.43 -85.38
C GLN A 43 15.35 -49.95 -84.97
N SER A 44 14.39 -49.09 -85.34
CA SER A 44 14.37 -47.69 -84.91
C SER A 44 14.22 -47.57 -83.39
N ASN A 45 13.38 -48.41 -82.77
CA ASN A 45 13.23 -48.44 -81.32
C ASN A 45 14.49 -48.91 -80.58
N LEU A 46 15.22 -49.89 -81.13
CA LEU A 46 16.52 -50.31 -80.59
C LEU A 46 17.57 -49.20 -80.73
N ALA A 47 17.66 -48.54 -81.89
CA ALA A 47 18.57 -47.42 -82.11
C ALA A 47 18.28 -46.25 -81.14
N LYS A 48 17.01 -45.87 -80.98
CA LYS A 48 16.59 -44.85 -80.00
C LYS A 48 16.96 -45.22 -78.57
N ARG A 49 16.81 -46.50 -78.17
CA ARG A 49 17.23 -46.96 -76.83
C ARG A 49 18.74 -46.86 -76.64
N VAL A 50 19.53 -47.19 -77.66
CA VAL A 50 21.00 -47.05 -77.63
C VAL A 50 21.40 -45.57 -77.53
N GLU A 51 20.81 -44.71 -78.35
CA GLU A 51 21.04 -43.26 -78.31
C GLU A 51 20.62 -42.64 -76.98
N GLN A 52 19.46 -43.01 -76.44
CA GLN A 52 19.01 -42.56 -75.12
C GLN A 52 19.95 -43.03 -74.01
N ARG A 53 20.47 -44.26 -74.10
CA ARG A 53 21.45 -44.78 -73.15
C ARG A 53 22.77 -44.01 -73.25
N ALA A 54 23.24 -43.71 -74.46
CA ALA A 54 24.45 -42.92 -74.68
C ALA A 54 24.29 -41.49 -74.14
N LYS A 55 23.14 -40.83 -74.39
CA LYS A 55 22.83 -39.51 -73.84
C LYS A 55 22.80 -39.52 -72.31
N ARG A 56 22.13 -40.50 -71.70
CA ARG A 56 22.10 -40.64 -70.23
C ARG A 56 23.50 -40.81 -69.64
N LEU A 57 24.35 -41.63 -70.24
CA LEU A 57 25.72 -41.80 -69.77
C LEU A 57 26.54 -40.51 -69.90
N ALA A 58 26.38 -39.77 -71.00
CA ALA A 58 27.04 -38.47 -71.17
C ALA A 58 26.54 -37.43 -70.15
N ASP A 59 25.24 -37.39 -69.87
CA ASP A 59 24.64 -36.51 -68.86
C ASP A 59 25.12 -36.88 -67.44
N GLU A 60 25.24 -38.17 -67.13
CA GLU A 60 25.78 -38.68 -65.86
C GLU A 60 27.27 -38.34 -65.68
N GLU A 61 28.08 -38.46 -66.74
CA GLU A 61 29.49 -38.07 -66.73
C GLU A 61 29.66 -36.55 -66.57
N ALA A 62 28.88 -35.75 -67.28
CA ALA A 62 28.90 -34.29 -67.13
C ALA A 62 28.50 -33.86 -65.70
N ALA A 63 27.51 -34.52 -65.10
CA ALA A 63 27.13 -34.27 -63.71
C ALA A 63 28.25 -34.63 -62.72
N ARG A 64 29.01 -35.70 -62.96
CA ARG A 64 30.17 -36.07 -62.12
C ARG A 64 31.28 -35.03 -62.23
N VAL A 65 31.60 -34.58 -63.44
CA VAL A 65 32.62 -33.54 -63.67
C VAL A 65 32.23 -32.23 -62.97
N ALA A 66 30.97 -31.83 -63.03
CA ALA A 66 30.49 -30.62 -62.33
C ALA A 66 30.66 -30.73 -60.80
N ILE A 67 30.35 -31.89 -60.21
CA ILE A 67 30.56 -32.14 -58.78
C ILE A 67 32.06 -32.07 -58.42
N ASP A 68 32.92 -32.67 -59.24
CA ASP A 68 34.38 -32.64 -59.02
C ASP A 68 34.93 -31.20 -59.09
N GLU A 69 34.42 -30.38 -60.01
CA GLU A 69 34.76 -28.95 -60.13
C GLU A 69 34.30 -28.16 -58.90
N GLU A 70 33.07 -28.36 -58.42
CA GLU A 70 32.56 -27.72 -57.21
C GLU A 70 33.36 -28.11 -55.96
N GLU A 71 33.68 -29.40 -55.83
CA GLU A 71 34.53 -29.90 -54.75
C GLU A 71 35.94 -29.32 -54.80
N ALA A 72 36.53 -29.18 -55.99
CA ALA A 72 37.84 -28.57 -56.18
C ALA A 72 37.83 -27.09 -55.74
N VAL A 73 36.78 -26.34 -56.10
CA VAL A 73 36.58 -24.95 -55.66
C VAL A 73 36.44 -24.86 -54.14
N LEU A 74 35.67 -25.76 -53.51
CA LEU A 74 35.52 -25.79 -52.06
C LEU A 74 36.84 -26.14 -51.35
N LYS A 75 37.59 -27.12 -51.86
CA LYS A 75 38.92 -27.48 -51.33
C LYS A 75 39.89 -26.31 -51.44
N GLN A 76 39.88 -25.58 -52.56
CA GLN A 76 40.70 -24.39 -52.75
C GLN A 76 40.30 -23.24 -51.81
N LYS A 77 39.00 -22.97 -51.63
CA LYS A 77 38.52 -21.96 -50.67
C LYS A 77 38.95 -22.28 -49.24
N ARG A 78 38.76 -23.53 -48.80
CA ARG A 78 39.21 -24.00 -47.48
C ARG A 78 40.72 -23.85 -47.32
N ARG A 79 41.50 -24.20 -48.34
CA ARG A 79 42.96 -23.99 -48.33
C ARG A 79 43.31 -22.50 -48.17
N MET A 80 42.65 -21.61 -48.90
CA MET A 80 42.88 -20.16 -48.78
C MET A 80 42.49 -19.61 -47.40
N GLU A 81 41.40 -20.08 -46.81
CA GLU A 81 41.01 -19.70 -45.45
C GLU A 81 42.00 -20.19 -44.40
N LEU A 82 42.52 -21.41 -44.54
CA LEU A 82 43.55 -21.95 -43.66
C LEU A 82 44.85 -21.17 -43.79
N LEU A 83 45.25 -20.82 -45.02
CA LEU A 83 46.43 -19.96 -45.26
C LEU A 83 46.24 -18.59 -44.63
N LYS A 84 45.09 -17.94 -44.83
CA LYS A 84 44.78 -16.64 -44.20
C LYS A 84 44.83 -16.72 -42.67
N ARG A 85 44.22 -17.73 -42.07
CA ARG A 85 44.30 -17.94 -40.60
C ARG A 85 45.74 -18.15 -40.15
N ALA A 86 46.53 -18.93 -40.90
CA ALA A 86 47.94 -19.12 -40.60
C ALA A 86 48.70 -17.78 -40.67
N ASP A 87 48.49 -16.98 -41.72
CA ASP A 87 49.09 -15.65 -41.87
C ASP A 87 48.68 -14.70 -40.74
N ASP A 88 47.40 -14.68 -40.36
CA ASP A 88 46.90 -13.89 -39.23
C ASP A 88 47.54 -14.32 -37.91
N THR A 89 47.69 -15.63 -37.67
CA THR A 89 48.37 -16.13 -36.47
C THR A 89 49.86 -15.81 -36.46
N LEU A 90 50.54 -15.87 -37.60
CA LEU A 90 51.94 -15.47 -37.74
C LEU A 90 52.10 -13.97 -37.50
N ALA A 91 51.23 -13.14 -38.07
CA ALA A 91 51.19 -11.71 -37.83
C ALA A 91 50.93 -11.40 -36.35
N ALA A 92 49.99 -12.10 -35.71
CA ALA A 92 49.70 -11.95 -34.29
C ALA A 92 50.89 -12.33 -33.38
N ASN A 93 51.68 -13.32 -33.79
CA ASN A 93 52.87 -13.76 -33.06
C ASN A 93 54.09 -12.83 -33.27
N ASN A 94 54.07 -12.00 -34.31
CA ASN A 94 55.11 -11.00 -34.57
C ASN A 94 55.21 -10.01 -33.38
N GLU A 95 56.41 -9.80 -32.89
CA GLU A 95 56.68 -8.95 -31.73
C GLU A 95 56.23 -7.50 -31.96
N LYS A 96 56.42 -6.96 -33.17
CA LYS A 96 55.99 -5.59 -33.52
C LYS A 96 54.47 -5.45 -33.44
N TYR A 97 53.74 -6.47 -33.89
CA TYR A 97 52.28 -6.49 -33.82
C TYR A 97 51.77 -6.64 -32.38
N ARG A 98 52.44 -7.48 -31.56
CA ARG A 98 52.14 -7.59 -30.13
C ARG A 98 52.37 -6.27 -29.40
N ALA A 99 53.47 -5.58 -29.68
CA ALA A 99 53.75 -4.26 -29.11
C ALA A 99 52.69 -3.23 -29.50
N LEU A 100 52.29 -3.18 -30.77
CA LEU A 100 51.21 -2.32 -31.25
C LEU A 100 49.87 -2.65 -30.56
N LYS A 101 49.51 -3.94 -30.46
CA LYS A 101 48.30 -4.40 -29.80
C LYS A 101 48.29 -3.99 -28.32
N THR A 102 49.40 -4.15 -27.61
CA THR A 102 49.54 -3.68 -26.23
C THR A 102 49.36 -2.17 -26.13
N GLY A 103 49.94 -1.39 -27.05
CA GLY A 103 49.74 0.06 -27.11
C GLY A 103 48.28 0.46 -27.35
N LEU A 104 47.57 -0.24 -28.24
CA LEU A 104 46.15 -0.04 -28.47
C LEU A 104 45.33 -0.36 -27.21
N MET A 105 45.60 -1.48 -26.54
CA MET A 105 44.94 -1.84 -25.28
C MET A 105 45.21 -0.81 -24.17
N GLN A 106 46.42 -0.26 -24.09
CA GLN A 106 46.74 0.83 -23.17
C GLN A 106 45.96 2.10 -23.49
N GLY A 107 45.83 2.44 -24.78
CA GLY A 107 45.00 3.56 -25.23
C GLY A 107 43.53 3.40 -24.86
N ASP A 108 42.97 2.20 -25.06
CA ASP A 108 41.59 1.89 -24.66
C ASP A 108 41.42 1.97 -23.14
N TRP A 109 42.38 1.45 -22.37
CA TRP A 109 42.38 1.56 -20.91
C TRP A 109 42.40 3.02 -20.43
N LEU A 110 43.22 3.88 -21.04
CA LEU A 110 43.28 5.30 -20.73
C LEU A 110 41.93 5.99 -21.02
N ARG A 111 41.28 5.68 -22.14
CA ARG A 111 39.94 6.19 -22.47
C ARG A 111 38.91 5.76 -21.44
N CYS A 112 38.89 4.48 -21.06
CA CYS A 112 37.99 3.99 -20.01
C CYS A 112 38.24 4.70 -18.66
N LEU A 113 39.50 5.00 -18.34
CA LEU A 113 39.87 5.77 -17.14
C LEU A 113 39.33 7.21 -17.18
N GLU A 114 39.41 7.88 -18.33
CA GLU A 114 38.83 9.23 -18.51
C GLU A 114 37.30 9.20 -18.37
N GLU A 115 36.64 8.20 -18.93
CA GLU A 115 35.20 8.00 -18.74
C GLU A 115 34.86 7.75 -17.27
N GLN A 116 35.64 6.91 -16.58
CA GLN A 116 35.46 6.68 -15.14
C GLN A 116 35.62 7.97 -14.33
N LYS A 117 36.57 8.83 -14.67
CA LYS A 117 36.71 10.16 -14.03
C LYS A 117 35.47 11.02 -14.26
N LYS A 118 34.97 11.11 -15.49
CA LYS A 118 33.72 11.84 -15.82
C LYS A 118 32.53 11.31 -15.01
N TRP A 119 32.42 9.99 -14.84
CA TRP A 119 31.38 9.37 -14.02
C TRP A 119 31.52 9.73 -12.54
N LYS A 120 32.74 9.72 -11.99
CA LYS A 120 33.00 10.14 -10.61
C LYS A 120 32.64 11.60 -10.38
N GLU A 121 32.99 12.50 -11.31
CA GLU A 121 32.62 13.91 -11.24
C GLU A 121 31.10 14.11 -11.28
N ARG A 122 30.40 13.41 -12.17
CA ARG A 122 28.93 13.43 -12.22
C ARG A 122 28.31 12.93 -10.93
N LEU A 123 28.85 11.86 -10.35
CA LEU A 123 28.37 11.32 -9.07
C LEU A 123 28.57 12.33 -7.94
N ALA A 124 29.76 12.93 -7.85
CA ALA A 124 30.06 13.99 -6.87
C ALA A 124 29.13 15.19 -7.01
N ASN A 125 28.80 15.61 -8.24
CA ASN A 125 27.83 16.68 -8.49
C ASN A 125 26.42 16.31 -8.02
N VAL A 126 25.98 15.07 -8.23
CA VAL A 126 24.68 14.60 -7.73
C VAL A 126 24.64 14.55 -6.21
N GLU A 127 25.72 14.08 -5.57
CA GLU A 127 25.86 14.08 -4.12
C GLU A 127 25.85 15.50 -3.55
N ALA A 128 26.56 16.44 -4.18
CA ALA A 128 26.53 17.85 -3.82
C ALA A 128 25.12 18.44 -3.94
N MET A 129 24.37 18.12 -5.01
CA MET A 129 22.97 18.54 -5.15
C MET A 129 22.06 17.94 -4.08
N ARG A 130 22.25 16.66 -3.72
CA ARG A 130 21.51 16.02 -2.62
C ARG A 130 21.80 16.69 -1.28
N ALA A 131 23.07 16.96 -0.99
CA ALA A 131 23.47 17.66 0.23
C ALA A 131 22.89 19.08 0.28
N ALA A 132 22.94 19.82 -0.83
CA ALA A 132 22.34 21.16 -0.93
C ALA A 132 20.81 21.12 -0.71
N HIS A 133 20.12 20.15 -1.30
CA HIS A 133 18.68 19.95 -1.08
C HIS A 133 18.38 19.62 0.39
N TYR A 134 19.14 18.72 1.00
CA TYR A 134 18.99 18.36 2.40
C TYR A 134 19.20 19.57 3.32
N ASN A 135 20.25 20.36 3.09
CA ASN A 135 20.50 21.60 3.83
C ASN A 135 19.37 22.62 3.65
N LYS A 136 18.80 22.74 2.44
CA LYS A 136 17.64 23.62 2.18
C LYS A 136 16.40 23.16 2.94
N VAL A 137 16.14 21.85 3.00
CA VAL A 137 15.03 21.29 3.80
C VAL A 137 15.26 21.55 5.28
N LEU A 138 16.47 21.29 5.80
CA LEU A 138 16.81 21.59 7.19
C LEU A 138 16.61 23.06 7.53
N ALA A 139 17.15 23.97 6.73
CA ALA A 139 16.98 25.41 6.93
C ALA A 139 15.50 25.82 6.95
N ARG A 140 14.67 25.25 6.06
CA ARG A 140 13.22 25.48 6.09
C ARG A 140 12.58 24.97 7.37
N THR A 141 12.95 23.77 7.85
CA THR A 141 12.40 23.23 9.10
C THR A 141 12.82 24.05 10.32
N GLU A 142 14.06 24.56 10.35
CA GLU A 142 14.54 25.46 11.40
C GLU A 142 13.80 26.79 11.37
N GLN A 143 13.56 27.36 10.18
CA GLN A 143 12.78 28.57 10.02
C GLN A 143 11.33 28.36 10.47
N GLU A 144 10.68 27.26 10.09
CA GLU A 144 9.32 26.93 10.53
C GLU A 144 9.24 26.75 12.06
N LYS A 145 10.28 26.18 12.70
CA LYS A 145 10.38 26.09 14.16
C LYS A 145 10.54 27.48 14.78
N ALA A 146 11.44 28.31 14.25
CA ALA A 146 11.65 29.67 14.72
C ALA A 146 10.36 30.52 14.60
N ASP A 147 9.62 30.38 13.50
CA ASP A 147 8.35 31.07 13.28
C ASP A 147 7.28 30.62 14.29
N ARG A 148 7.20 29.32 14.60
CA ARG A 148 6.30 28.80 15.65
C ARG A 148 6.67 29.36 17.01
N GLU A 149 7.94 29.32 17.38
CA GLU A 149 8.39 29.91 18.65
C GLU A 149 8.12 31.42 18.73
N ALA A 150 8.30 32.14 17.62
CA ALA A 150 7.99 33.57 17.55
C ALA A 150 6.48 33.83 17.74
N ARG A 151 5.61 33.03 17.10
CA ARG A 151 4.16 33.09 17.30
C ARG A 151 3.77 32.80 18.75
N ASP A 152 4.29 31.72 19.33
CA ASP A 152 4.03 31.36 20.73
C ASP A 152 4.49 32.46 21.70
N ARG A 153 5.64 33.10 21.43
CA ARG A 153 6.12 34.26 22.22
C ARG A 153 5.20 35.46 22.06
N ALA A 154 4.73 35.77 20.84
CA ALA A 154 3.78 36.85 20.60
C ALA A 154 2.42 36.60 21.28
N GLU A 155 1.91 35.36 21.24
CA GLU A 155 0.70 34.96 21.97
C GLU A 155 0.87 35.07 23.48
N LYS A 156 2.02 34.67 24.03
CA LYS A 156 2.31 34.85 25.45
C LYS A 156 2.38 36.32 25.83
N GLN A 157 2.99 37.16 24.99
CA GLN A 157 3.07 38.61 25.22
C GLN A 157 1.70 39.29 25.15
N THR A 158 0.85 38.92 24.20
CA THR A 158 -0.53 39.44 24.11
C THR A 158 -1.34 39.04 25.33
N LYS A 159 -1.32 37.77 25.74
CA LYS A 159 -1.95 37.30 26.98
C LYS A 159 -1.41 38.04 28.23
N MET A 160 -0.11 38.30 28.30
CA MET A 160 0.48 39.09 29.39
C MET A 160 -0.03 40.53 29.40
N LYS A 161 -0.14 41.17 28.24
CA LYS A 161 -0.69 42.53 28.11
C LYS A 161 -2.16 42.57 28.50
N GLU A 162 -2.97 41.62 28.06
CA GLU A 162 -4.38 41.50 28.46
C GLU A 162 -4.53 41.31 29.96
N LEU A 163 -3.69 40.46 30.57
CA LEU A 163 -3.69 40.21 32.00
C LEU A 163 -3.23 41.44 32.79
N GLN A 164 -2.24 42.19 32.28
CA GLN A 164 -1.80 43.45 32.85
C GLN A 164 -2.89 44.53 32.76
N ALA A 165 -3.56 44.66 31.60
CA ALA A 165 -4.68 45.57 31.41
C ALA A 165 -5.86 45.22 32.34
N GLY A 166 -6.18 43.93 32.47
CA GLY A 166 -7.18 43.45 33.42
C GLY A 166 -6.83 43.79 34.88
N ARG A 167 -5.57 43.65 35.27
CA ARG A 167 -5.10 44.07 36.62
C ARG A 167 -5.17 45.58 36.82
N GLN A 168 -4.88 46.37 35.78
CA GLN A 168 -5.01 47.83 35.83
C GLN A 168 -6.48 48.24 36.03
N LEU A 169 -7.40 47.66 35.26
CA LEU A 169 -8.84 47.88 35.45
C LEU A 169 -9.31 47.52 36.85
N GLN A 170 -8.89 46.37 37.39
CA GLN A 170 -9.21 45.98 38.77
C GLN A 170 -8.66 46.98 39.81
N TYR A 171 -7.47 47.52 39.56
CA TYR A 171 -6.87 48.52 40.43
C TYR A 171 -7.62 49.86 40.37
N GLU A 172 -8.01 50.31 39.18
CA GLU A 172 -8.83 51.50 38.96
C GLU A 172 -10.21 51.35 39.62
N GLU A 173 -10.90 50.22 39.43
CA GLU A 173 -12.16 49.91 40.11
C GLU A 173 -12.02 49.93 41.64
N ALA A 174 -10.92 49.39 42.17
CA ALA A 174 -10.65 49.42 43.61
C ALA A 174 -10.38 50.85 44.13
N GLN A 175 -9.69 51.68 43.34
CA GLN A 175 -9.51 53.09 43.66
C GLN A 175 -10.82 53.87 43.62
N GLU A 176 -11.64 53.67 42.60
CA GLU A 176 -12.97 54.28 42.51
C GLU A 176 -13.85 53.89 43.71
N LYS A 177 -13.85 52.61 44.09
CA LYS A 177 -14.56 52.15 45.29
C LYS A 177 -14.06 52.86 46.54
N ARG A 178 -12.75 53.00 46.74
CA ARG A 178 -12.18 53.76 47.86
C ARG A 178 -12.58 55.24 47.84
N ILE A 179 -12.62 55.87 46.67
CA ILE A 179 -13.03 57.26 46.52
C ILE A 179 -14.53 57.39 46.87
N ARG A 180 -15.38 56.48 46.38
CA ARG A 180 -16.82 56.45 46.72
C ARG A 180 -17.03 56.23 48.21
N GLU A 181 -16.37 55.27 48.82
CA GLU A 181 -16.42 55.04 50.28
C GLU A 181 -15.96 56.27 51.07
N LYS A 182 -14.92 56.98 50.61
CA LYS A 182 -14.48 58.21 51.25
C LYS A 182 -15.54 59.31 51.12
N HIS A 183 -16.15 59.45 49.95
CA HIS A 183 -17.24 60.41 49.73
C HIS A 183 -18.46 60.09 50.59
N GLU A 184 -18.86 58.82 50.70
CA GLU A 184 -19.93 58.36 51.59
C GLU A 184 -19.59 58.63 53.06
N ARG A 185 -18.34 58.41 53.49
CA ARG A 185 -17.87 58.78 54.85
C ARG A 185 -17.92 60.28 55.09
N GLU A 186 -17.59 61.09 54.09
CA GLU A 186 -17.68 62.55 54.20
C GLU A 186 -19.14 63.02 54.25
N GLU A 187 -20.04 62.44 53.46
CA GLU A 187 -21.47 62.72 53.50
C GLU A 187 -22.12 62.29 54.81
N THR A 188 -21.85 61.08 55.28
CA THR A 188 -22.31 60.62 56.60
C THR A 188 -21.75 61.50 57.72
N GLY A 189 -20.47 61.90 57.64
CA GLY A 189 -19.88 62.87 58.57
C GLY A 189 -20.48 64.28 58.49
N LYS A 190 -21.00 64.71 57.34
CA LYS A 190 -21.80 65.95 57.22
C LYS A 190 -23.18 65.79 57.85
N ARG A 191 -23.88 64.68 57.58
CA ARG A 191 -25.19 64.38 58.19
C ARG A 191 -25.13 64.35 59.71
N ILE A 192 -24.11 63.70 60.29
CA ILE A 192 -23.90 63.68 61.74
C ILE A 192 -23.69 65.10 62.28
N ARG A 193 -22.89 65.94 61.61
CA ARG A 193 -22.69 67.33 62.01
C ARG A 193 -23.97 68.17 61.94
N ASP A 194 -24.76 68.00 60.90
CA ASP A 194 -26.05 68.69 60.74
C ASP A 194 -27.08 68.20 61.77
N GLU A 195 -27.12 66.92 62.09
CA GLU A 195 -27.96 66.35 63.14
C GLU A 195 -27.56 66.86 64.52
N THR A 196 -26.25 66.90 64.84
CA THR A 196 -25.78 67.47 66.11
C THR A 196 -26.09 68.96 66.22
N ARG A 197 -25.97 69.72 65.12
CA ARG A 197 -26.36 71.13 65.07
C ARG A 197 -27.85 71.32 65.31
N ARG A 198 -28.71 70.55 64.63
CA ARG A 198 -30.18 70.58 64.86
C ARG A 198 -30.56 70.17 66.28
N ALA A 199 -29.84 69.23 66.87
CA ALA A 199 -30.04 68.83 68.26
C ALA A 199 -29.64 69.94 69.25
N LEU A 200 -28.54 70.67 68.99
CA LEU A 200 -28.15 71.84 69.78
C LEU A 200 -29.16 72.99 69.65
N GLU A 201 -29.59 73.31 68.43
CA GLU A 201 -30.63 74.32 68.16
C GLU A 201 -31.97 73.95 68.84
N ALA A 202 -32.34 72.67 68.86
CA ALA A 202 -33.52 72.18 69.58
C ALA A 202 -33.37 72.27 71.10
N MET A 203 -32.17 72.02 71.64
CA MET A 203 -31.88 72.18 73.07
C MET A 203 -31.91 73.66 73.50
N GLU A 204 -31.35 74.56 72.69
CA GLU A 204 -31.41 76.01 72.93
C GLU A 204 -32.87 76.52 72.91
N ALA A 205 -33.69 76.08 71.95
CA ALA A 205 -35.11 76.39 71.91
C ALA A 205 -35.87 75.85 73.15
N GLN A 206 -35.52 74.67 73.66
CA GLN A 206 -36.09 74.14 74.90
C GLN A 206 -35.65 74.95 76.14
N GLU A 207 -34.41 75.41 76.19
CA GLU A 207 -33.93 76.29 77.27
C GLU A 207 -34.59 77.67 77.23
N GLU A 208 -34.79 78.25 76.05
CA GLU A 208 -35.53 79.51 75.89
C GLU A 208 -36.99 79.36 76.33
N GLN A 209 -37.67 78.27 75.98
CA GLN A 209 -39.01 77.96 76.47
C GLN A 209 -39.05 77.83 77.99
N LYS A 210 -38.05 77.18 78.61
CA LYS A 210 -37.93 77.11 80.08
C LYS A 210 -37.72 78.48 80.71
N ARG A 211 -36.89 79.35 80.11
CA ARG A 211 -36.68 80.73 80.59
C ARG A 211 -37.94 81.59 80.50
N ILE A 212 -38.75 81.41 79.46
CA ILE A 212 -40.04 82.09 79.31
C ILE A 212 -41.01 81.61 80.39
N ARG A 213 -41.15 80.29 80.59
CA ARG A 213 -42.00 79.73 81.66
C ARG A 213 -41.60 80.22 83.06
N VAL A 214 -40.30 80.24 83.38
CA VAL A 214 -39.81 80.76 84.67
C VAL A 214 -40.11 82.26 84.85
N ARG A 215 -40.12 83.05 83.77
CA ARG A 215 -40.52 84.47 83.82
C ARG A 215 -42.02 84.61 84.08
N GLU A 216 -42.85 83.79 83.43
CA GLU A 216 -44.31 83.76 83.63
C GLU A 216 -44.67 83.32 85.05
N GLU A 217 -44.02 82.27 85.57
CA GLU A 217 -44.18 81.78 86.95
C GLU A 217 -43.77 82.83 87.98
N LYS A 218 -42.66 83.57 87.75
CA LYS A 218 -42.27 84.69 88.63
C LYS A 218 -43.26 85.85 88.60
N GLN A 219 -43.90 86.12 87.47
CA GLN A 219 -44.96 87.13 87.38
C GLN A 219 -46.25 86.68 88.07
N ALA A 220 -46.59 85.38 88.00
CA ALA A 220 -47.72 84.79 88.71
C ALA A 220 -47.52 84.81 90.23
N MET A 221 -46.33 84.45 90.72
CA MET A 221 -45.95 84.51 92.14
C MET A 221 -46.04 85.94 92.71
N LYS A 222 -45.67 86.96 91.94
CA LYS A 222 -45.85 88.37 92.36
C LYS A 222 -47.32 88.75 92.54
N ARG A 223 -48.21 88.26 91.67
CA ARG A 223 -49.66 88.52 91.77
C ARG A 223 -50.28 87.85 93.00
N GLN A 224 -49.83 86.63 93.33
CA GLN A 224 -50.30 85.90 94.52
C GLN A 224 -49.83 86.56 95.82
N LEU A 225 -48.62 87.11 95.87
CA LEU A 225 -48.11 87.83 97.04
C LEU A 225 -48.89 89.12 97.34
N ASP A 226 -49.37 89.82 96.30
CA ASP A 226 -50.19 91.02 96.42
C ASP A 226 -51.63 90.71 96.91
N GLU A 227 -52.15 89.52 96.61
CA GLU A 227 -53.47 89.03 97.08
C GLU A 227 -53.44 88.55 98.55
N GLU A 228 -52.36 87.90 98.98
CA GLU A 228 -52.20 87.45 100.38
C GLU A 228 -52.07 88.61 101.39
N VAL A 229 -51.45 89.73 100.98
CA VAL A 229 -51.39 90.96 101.80
C VAL A 229 -52.78 91.60 101.96
N ARG A 230 -53.70 91.37 101.02
CA ARG A 230 -55.08 91.87 101.04
C ARG A 230 -55.98 91.02 101.95
N LEU A 231 -55.79 89.70 101.97
CA LEU A 231 -56.58 88.74 102.77
C LEU A 231 -56.19 88.70 104.26
N ASN A 232 -54.93 89.02 104.61
CA ASN A 232 -54.47 89.07 106.00
C ASN A 232 -55.01 90.28 106.82
N LYS A 233 -55.68 91.24 106.16
CA LYS A 233 -56.41 92.35 106.83
C LYS A 233 -57.84 91.99 107.26
N LEU A 234 -58.46 90.95 106.67
CA LEU A 234 -59.85 90.55 106.92
C LEU A 234 -60.00 89.40 107.94
N ARG A 235 -58.91 88.69 108.27
CA ARG A 235 -58.94 87.57 109.24
C ARG A 235 -58.86 87.99 110.72
N ARG A 236 -58.50 89.25 111.02
CA ARG A 236 -58.39 89.74 112.41
C ARG A 236 -59.73 90.16 113.06
N GLU A 237 -60.84 90.12 112.31
CA GLU A 237 -62.18 90.51 112.82
C GLU A 237 -63.12 89.33 113.12
N ASN A 238 -62.83 88.11 112.64
CA ASN A 238 -63.76 86.96 112.77
C ASN A 238 -63.37 85.90 113.81
N GLU A 239 -62.23 86.00 114.48
CA GLU A 239 -61.74 84.98 115.46
C GLU A 239 -62.30 85.16 116.89
N ARG A 240 -63.44 85.83 117.09
CA ARG A 240 -64.06 86.00 118.43
C ARG A 240 -65.46 85.42 118.61
N LEU A 241 -66.00 84.68 117.64
CA LEU A 241 -67.38 84.17 117.73
C LEU A 241 -67.59 82.66 117.57
N GLU A 242 -66.57 81.84 117.29
CA GLU A 242 -66.78 80.41 116.96
C GLU A 242 -66.11 79.41 117.92
N GLU A 243 -65.68 79.86 119.11
CA GLU A 243 -65.01 79.00 120.11
C GLU A 243 -65.91 78.50 121.26
N LYS A 244 -67.25 78.61 121.17
CA LYS A 244 -68.16 78.22 122.28
C LYS A 244 -69.36 77.32 121.95
N ALA A 245 -69.45 76.67 120.79
CA ALA A 245 -70.68 75.92 120.44
C ALA A 245 -70.53 74.50 119.86
N ALA A 246 -69.34 73.92 119.72
CA ALA A 246 -69.17 72.66 118.97
C ALA A 246 -68.55 71.52 119.78
N LEU A 247 -69.03 71.28 121.02
CA LEU A 247 -68.57 70.15 121.84
C LEU A 247 -69.66 69.28 122.49
N ASP A 248 -70.96 69.49 122.16
CA ASP A 248 -72.07 68.72 122.76
C ASP A 248 -72.93 67.88 121.77
N GLU A 249 -72.62 67.80 120.47
CA GLU A 249 -73.42 67.00 119.49
C GLU A 249 -72.72 65.74 118.91
N SER A 250 -71.53 65.35 119.39
CA SER A 250 -70.76 64.27 118.74
C SER A 250 -71.34 62.86 118.91
N THR A 251 -72.20 62.61 119.90
CA THR A 251 -72.68 61.26 120.21
C THR A 251 -74.01 60.89 119.53
N ALA A 252 -74.68 61.84 118.86
CA ALA A 252 -75.87 61.58 118.05
C ALA A 252 -75.57 61.38 116.54
N TYR A 253 -74.41 61.83 116.05
CA TYR A 253 -74.01 61.73 114.64
C TYR A 253 -73.45 60.35 114.24
N GLU A 254 -72.80 59.63 115.16
CA GLU A 254 -72.19 58.33 114.86
C GLU A 254 -73.22 57.26 114.45
N LYS A 255 -74.46 57.35 114.96
CA LYS A 255 -75.55 56.41 114.59
C LYS A 255 -76.19 56.72 113.23
N ARG A 256 -76.05 57.95 112.71
CA ARG A 256 -76.49 58.31 111.33
C ARG A 256 -75.41 58.03 110.28
N GLU A 257 -74.13 58.12 110.62
CA GLU A 257 -73.03 57.82 109.70
C GLU A 257 -72.95 56.34 109.28
N ALA A 258 -73.28 55.41 110.18
CA ALA A 258 -73.25 53.98 109.87
C ALA A 258 -74.23 53.60 108.75
N ILE A 259 -75.44 54.18 108.76
CA ILE A 259 -76.49 53.94 107.75
C ILE A 259 -76.12 54.55 106.39
N VAL A 260 -75.43 55.70 106.38
CA VAL A 260 -74.95 56.35 105.14
C VAL A 260 -73.78 55.57 104.53
N LYS A 261 -72.86 55.05 105.36
CA LYS A 261 -71.72 54.23 104.91
C LYS A 261 -72.16 52.92 104.24
N GLU A 262 -73.20 52.25 104.75
CA GLU A 262 -73.75 51.05 104.11
C GLU A 262 -74.40 51.35 102.75
N ARG A 263 -75.11 52.49 102.63
CA ARG A 263 -75.74 52.92 101.38
C ARG A 263 -74.72 53.36 100.33
N GLU A 264 -73.65 54.04 100.73
CA GLU A 264 -72.53 54.38 99.84
C GLU A 264 -71.74 53.15 99.39
N ALA A 265 -71.54 52.16 100.25
CA ALA A 265 -70.88 50.91 99.88
C ALA A 265 -71.69 50.12 98.83
N TYR A 266 -73.02 50.10 98.97
CA TYR A 266 -73.93 49.49 97.99
C TYR A 266 -73.89 50.21 96.63
N LEU A 267 -73.94 51.55 96.61
CA LEU A 267 -73.84 52.34 95.38
C LEU A 267 -72.46 52.20 94.70
N ARG A 268 -71.36 52.14 95.48
CA ARG A 268 -70.02 51.88 94.93
C ARG A 268 -69.90 50.47 94.33
N GLN A 269 -70.58 49.47 94.88
CA GLN A 269 -70.64 48.13 94.28
C GLN A 269 -71.44 48.11 92.98
N GLU A 270 -72.57 48.84 92.89
CA GLU A 270 -73.31 48.97 91.63
C GLU A 270 -72.50 49.70 90.55
N ASP A 271 -71.80 50.79 90.90
CA ASP A 271 -70.91 51.50 89.97
C ASP A 271 -69.71 50.64 89.54
N ALA A 272 -69.14 49.86 90.45
CA ALA A 272 -68.07 48.92 90.12
C ALA A 272 -68.55 47.83 89.14
N ARG A 273 -69.74 47.25 89.37
CA ARG A 273 -70.35 46.27 88.45
C ARG A 273 -70.69 46.88 87.09
N ALA A 274 -71.14 48.14 87.05
CA ALA A 274 -71.40 48.85 85.79
C ALA A 274 -70.11 49.13 85.01
N ARG A 275 -69.00 49.46 85.70
CA ARG A 275 -67.67 49.60 85.08
C ARG A 275 -67.15 48.25 84.58
N GLU A 276 -67.31 47.19 85.36
CA GLU A 276 -66.85 45.85 85.00
C GLU A 276 -67.55 45.32 83.74
N ARG A 277 -68.87 45.57 83.59
CA ARG A 277 -69.59 45.25 82.33
C ARG A 277 -69.02 46.01 81.13
N ARG A 278 -68.70 47.30 81.27
CA ARG A 278 -68.07 48.07 80.18
C ARG A 278 -66.67 47.57 79.85
N ILE A 279 -65.91 47.15 80.86
CA ILE A 279 -64.58 46.55 80.67
C ILE A 279 -64.71 45.21 79.93
N GLN A 280 -65.68 44.38 80.29
CA GLN A 280 -65.96 43.11 79.60
C GLN A 280 -66.39 43.34 78.14
N ASP A 281 -67.24 44.33 77.87
CA ASP A 281 -67.63 44.69 76.50
C ASP A 281 -66.45 45.18 75.66
N LEU A 282 -65.56 45.99 76.24
CA LEU A 282 -64.34 46.47 75.58
C LEU A 282 -63.32 45.34 75.38
N ALA A 283 -63.18 44.44 76.35
CA ALA A 283 -62.33 43.26 76.24
C ALA A 283 -62.81 42.34 75.11
N TRP A 284 -64.11 42.07 75.02
CA TRP A 284 -64.70 41.28 73.95
C TRP A 284 -64.49 41.92 72.56
N ARG A 285 -64.63 43.24 72.44
CA ARG A 285 -64.35 43.96 71.19
C ARG A 285 -62.87 43.89 70.79
N LEU A 286 -61.95 43.98 71.76
CA LEU A 286 -60.52 43.84 71.50
C LEU A 286 -60.16 42.40 71.09
N GLU A 287 -60.78 41.40 71.70
CA GLU A 287 -60.58 40.00 71.35
C GLU A 287 -61.06 39.72 69.92
N LYS A 288 -62.23 40.24 69.55
CA LYS A 288 -62.72 40.18 68.17
C LYS A 288 -61.78 40.85 67.15
N LEU A 289 -61.21 42.01 67.49
CA LEU A 289 -60.22 42.68 66.63
C LEU A 289 -58.92 41.88 66.51
N LYS A 290 -58.46 41.24 67.59
CA LYS A 290 -57.30 40.34 67.55
C LYS A 290 -57.55 39.12 66.67
N GLU A 291 -58.74 38.54 66.72
CA GLU A 291 -59.14 37.43 65.85
C GLU A 291 -59.17 37.87 64.37
N GLU A 292 -59.71 39.05 64.08
CA GLU A 292 -59.74 39.61 62.72
C GLU A 292 -58.32 39.94 62.19
N GLU A 293 -57.42 40.46 63.02
CA GLU A 293 -56.01 40.67 62.67
C GLU A 293 -55.26 39.35 62.47
N ALA A 294 -55.49 38.35 63.33
CA ALA A 294 -54.91 37.02 63.18
C ALA A 294 -55.36 36.36 61.87
N GLN A 295 -56.63 36.51 61.48
CA GLN A 295 -57.13 36.03 60.20
C GLN A 295 -56.53 36.76 58.99
N ARG A 296 -56.27 38.07 59.09
CA ARG A 296 -55.57 38.82 58.02
C ARG A 296 -54.11 38.37 57.90
N LEU A 297 -53.41 38.20 59.01
CA LEU A 297 -52.04 37.69 59.06
C LEU A 297 -51.95 36.28 58.45
N ALA A 298 -52.89 35.39 58.77
CA ALA A 298 -52.94 34.05 58.19
C ALA A 298 -53.10 34.09 56.65
N ARG A 299 -53.99 34.96 56.13
CA ARG A 299 -54.18 35.13 54.67
C ARG A 299 -52.98 35.75 53.96
N ASP A 300 -52.21 36.59 54.64
CA ASP A 300 -50.99 37.16 54.06
C ASP A 300 -49.83 36.15 54.06
N VAL A 301 -49.74 35.31 55.10
CA VAL A 301 -48.80 34.17 55.13
C VAL A 301 -49.14 33.15 54.03
N GLU A 302 -50.41 32.79 53.83
CA GLU A 302 -50.83 31.91 52.73
C GLU A 302 -50.47 32.50 51.36
N ARG A 303 -50.76 33.78 51.12
CA ARG A 303 -50.40 34.45 49.85
C ARG A 303 -48.89 34.53 49.62
N GLN A 304 -48.09 34.58 50.68
CA GLN A 304 -46.64 34.59 50.58
C GLN A 304 -46.09 33.19 50.30
N GLN A 305 -46.64 32.17 50.97
CA GLN A 305 -46.34 30.76 50.71
C GLN A 305 -46.73 30.34 49.28
N GLU A 306 -47.86 30.81 48.74
CA GLU A 306 -48.26 30.56 47.35
C GLU A 306 -47.29 31.20 46.35
N LYS A 307 -46.81 32.42 46.62
CA LYS A 307 -45.82 33.10 45.76
C LYS A 307 -44.48 32.39 45.79
N ASP A 308 -44.03 31.94 46.96
CA ASP A 308 -42.77 31.22 47.11
C ASP A 308 -42.88 29.81 46.47
N ALA A 309 -44.00 29.11 46.65
CA ALA A 309 -44.27 27.85 45.96
C ALA A 309 -44.34 28.00 44.43
N ALA A 310 -44.91 29.10 43.92
CA ALA A 310 -44.92 29.41 42.49
C ALA A 310 -43.51 29.68 41.96
N ARG A 311 -42.67 30.43 42.69
CA ARG A 311 -41.26 30.67 42.35
C ARG A 311 -40.44 29.38 42.34
N GLU A 312 -40.62 28.53 43.34
CA GLU A 312 -39.97 27.22 43.39
C GLU A 312 -40.43 26.31 42.23
N GLY A 313 -41.72 26.36 41.88
CA GLY A 313 -42.27 25.64 40.73
C GLY A 313 -41.68 26.10 39.39
N GLU A 314 -41.54 27.41 39.19
CA GLU A 314 -40.87 27.97 38.00
C GLU A 314 -39.38 27.64 37.94
N GLU A 315 -38.68 27.70 39.08
CA GLU A 315 -37.28 27.29 39.14
C GLU A 315 -37.09 25.81 38.84
N LYS A 316 -37.96 24.94 39.35
CA LYS A 316 -37.94 23.51 39.04
C LYS A 316 -38.16 23.27 37.54
N ARG A 317 -39.14 23.92 36.91
CA ARG A 317 -39.35 23.84 35.45
C ARG A 317 -38.15 24.30 34.65
N LYS A 318 -37.55 25.44 35.01
CA LYS A 318 -36.31 25.94 34.35
C LYS A 318 -35.14 24.98 34.51
N ARG A 319 -35.03 24.28 35.65
CA ARG A 319 -34.01 23.24 35.87
C ARG A 319 -34.30 22.01 35.00
N GLU A 320 -35.54 21.56 34.94
CA GLU A 320 -35.96 20.42 34.10
C GLU A 320 -35.73 20.69 32.60
N GLU A 321 -36.11 21.88 32.11
CA GLU A 321 -35.84 22.31 30.73
C GLU A 321 -34.34 22.32 30.40
N ARG A 322 -33.51 22.82 31.33
CA ARG A 322 -32.05 22.76 31.19
C ARG A 322 -31.54 21.32 31.16
N TYR A 323 -32.06 20.44 32.01
CA TYR A 323 -31.70 19.02 32.01
C TYR A 323 -32.08 18.33 30.69
N ILE A 324 -33.26 18.64 30.13
CA ILE A 324 -33.70 18.12 28.84
C ILE A 324 -32.75 18.59 27.72
N LEU A 325 -32.38 19.87 27.69
CA LEU A 325 -31.43 20.41 26.71
C LEU A 325 -30.05 19.76 26.82
N ILE A 326 -29.53 19.59 28.04
CA ILE A 326 -28.25 18.90 28.28
C ILE A 326 -28.34 17.43 27.82
N ALA A 327 -29.44 16.74 28.10
CA ALA A 327 -29.65 15.37 27.66
C ALA A 327 -29.74 15.25 26.13
N GLN A 328 -30.41 16.18 25.46
CA GLN A 328 -30.48 16.26 24.00
C GLN A 328 -29.11 16.55 23.38
N ASP A 329 -28.35 17.50 23.92
CA ASP A 329 -26.98 17.77 23.45
C ASP A 329 -26.07 16.55 23.65
N ARG A 330 -26.17 15.89 24.80
CA ARG A 330 -25.43 14.66 25.07
C ARG A 330 -25.79 13.54 24.11
N ALA A 331 -27.08 13.36 23.81
CA ALA A 331 -27.55 12.38 22.83
C ALA A 331 -27.03 12.70 21.42
N ASN A 332 -27.03 13.97 21.02
CA ASN A 332 -26.50 14.42 19.73
C ASN A 332 -24.98 14.22 19.63
N GLN A 333 -24.22 14.50 20.70
CA GLN A 333 -22.79 14.21 20.76
C GLN A 333 -22.50 12.72 20.62
N ILE A 334 -23.26 11.86 21.32
CA ILE A 334 -23.12 10.41 21.20
C ILE A 334 -23.46 9.97 19.77
N ARG A 335 -24.51 10.55 19.16
CA ARG A 335 -24.89 10.23 17.77
C ARG A 335 -23.80 10.62 16.78
N ARG A 336 -23.25 11.84 16.86
CA ARG A 336 -22.13 12.28 16.01
C ARG A 336 -20.91 11.37 16.16
N LYS A 337 -20.53 11.02 17.38
CA LYS A 337 -19.42 10.09 17.62
C LYS A 337 -19.69 8.69 17.06
N ARG A 338 -20.93 8.21 17.08
CA ARG A 338 -21.32 6.94 16.46
C ARG A 338 -21.25 7.02 14.94
N GLU A 339 -21.77 8.10 14.35
CA GLU A 339 -21.71 8.36 12.90
C GLU A 339 -20.24 8.44 12.43
N GLU A 340 -19.38 9.19 13.13
CA GLU A 340 -17.93 9.28 12.86
C GLU A 340 -17.22 7.92 12.99
N ALA A 341 -17.56 7.13 14.01
CA ALA A 341 -16.99 5.80 14.18
C ALA A 341 -17.48 4.83 13.09
N GLU A 342 -18.72 4.95 12.62
CA GLU A 342 -19.24 4.17 11.51
C GLU A 342 -18.62 4.56 10.17
N THR A 343 -18.41 5.86 9.91
CA THR A 343 -17.71 6.31 8.70
C THR A 343 -16.26 5.82 8.69
N GLN A 344 -15.54 5.96 9.81
CA GLN A 344 -14.19 5.41 9.94
C GLN A 344 -14.15 3.89 9.71
N ARG A 345 -15.08 3.14 10.31
CA ARG A 345 -15.18 1.69 10.06
C ARG A 345 -15.46 1.35 8.59
N ARG A 346 -16.26 2.16 7.89
CA ARG A 346 -16.53 1.96 6.45
C ARG A 346 -15.29 2.27 5.62
N GLU A 347 -14.62 3.39 5.90
CA GLU A 347 -13.36 3.76 5.24
C GLU A 347 -12.27 2.70 5.45
N ASP A 348 -12.12 2.20 6.68
CA ASP A 348 -11.18 1.12 7.01
C ASP A 348 -11.55 -0.20 6.30
N ALA A 349 -12.84 -0.51 6.20
CA ALA A 349 -13.33 -1.68 5.47
C ALA A 349 -13.10 -1.56 3.95
N GLU A 350 -13.28 -0.38 3.37
CA GLU A 350 -12.97 -0.11 1.97
C GLU A 350 -11.48 -0.16 1.72
N LEU A 351 -10.67 0.42 2.61
CA LEU A 351 -9.22 0.39 2.52
C LEU A 351 -8.68 -1.04 2.58
N THR A 352 -9.15 -1.85 3.55
CA THR A 352 -8.78 -3.26 3.66
C THR A 352 -9.23 -4.07 2.45
N ARG A 353 -10.43 -3.82 1.92
CA ARG A 353 -10.89 -4.44 0.67
C ARG A 353 -9.98 -4.07 -0.51
N ASN A 354 -9.62 -2.81 -0.66
CA ASN A 354 -8.73 -2.34 -1.71
C ASN A 354 -7.34 -2.97 -1.60
N TYR A 355 -6.79 -3.10 -0.39
CA TYR A 355 -5.53 -3.80 -0.16
C TYR A 355 -5.61 -5.29 -0.49
N LEU A 356 -6.70 -5.96 -0.13
CA LEU A 356 -6.92 -7.37 -0.49
C LEU A 356 -7.05 -7.55 -2.01
N GLU A 357 -7.76 -6.66 -2.70
CA GLU A 357 -7.88 -6.69 -4.16
C GLU A 357 -6.53 -6.40 -4.84
N ALA A 358 -5.76 -5.43 -4.35
CA ALA A 358 -4.41 -5.15 -4.85
C ALA A 358 -3.45 -6.32 -4.61
N SER A 359 -3.50 -6.97 -3.44
CA SER A 359 -2.71 -8.18 -3.14
C SER A 359 -3.09 -9.33 -4.08
N LYS A 360 -4.38 -9.55 -4.33
CA LYS A 360 -4.83 -10.57 -5.29
C LYS A 360 -4.34 -10.30 -6.71
N LEU A 361 -4.33 -9.04 -7.14
CA LEU A 361 -3.80 -8.65 -8.45
C LEU A 361 -2.29 -8.91 -8.53
N ALA A 362 -1.53 -8.50 -7.50
CA ALA A 362 -0.09 -8.77 -7.43
C ALA A 362 0.22 -10.28 -7.45
N ASP A 363 -0.52 -11.09 -6.68
CA ASP A 363 -0.38 -12.55 -6.69
C ASP A 363 -0.70 -13.14 -8.07
N ALA A 364 -1.72 -12.60 -8.76
CA ALA A 364 -2.07 -13.04 -10.10
C ALA A 364 -1.01 -12.68 -11.14
N GLU A 365 -0.40 -11.50 -11.04
CA GLU A 365 0.73 -11.08 -11.88
C GLU A 365 1.96 -11.95 -11.63
N GLU A 366 2.29 -12.25 -10.38
CA GLU A 366 3.42 -13.12 -10.03
C GLU A 366 3.20 -14.54 -10.57
N ARG A 367 1.97 -15.08 -10.46
CA ARG A 367 1.62 -16.38 -11.04
C ARG A 367 1.78 -16.40 -12.55
N ARG A 368 1.30 -15.36 -13.26
CA ARG A 368 1.49 -15.22 -14.72
C ARG A 368 2.97 -15.17 -15.09
N ALA A 369 3.76 -14.35 -14.40
CA ALA A 369 5.20 -14.27 -14.63
C ALA A 369 5.90 -15.62 -14.34
N ALA A 370 5.46 -16.36 -13.32
CA ALA A 370 5.99 -17.69 -13.02
C ALA A 370 5.63 -18.72 -14.09
N GLU A 371 4.41 -18.65 -14.65
CA GLU A 371 3.97 -19.49 -15.78
C GLU A 371 4.78 -19.18 -17.04
N GLU A 372 4.98 -17.90 -17.37
CA GLU A 372 5.83 -17.47 -18.49
C GLU A 372 7.27 -17.97 -18.34
N ARG A 373 7.85 -17.87 -17.14
CA ARG A 373 9.19 -18.43 -16.86
C ARG A 373 9.23 -19.94 -17.05
N LYS A 374 8.19 -20.66 -16.61
CA LYS A 374 8.09 -22.12 -16.82
C LYS A 374 7.98 -22.47 -18.31
N LEU A 375 7.21 -21.71 -19.08
CA LEU A 375 7.10 -21.90 -20.53
C LEU A 375 8.45 -21.65 -21.22
N ALA A 376 9.12 -20.53 -20.91
CA ALA A 376 10.45 -20.23 -21.44
C ALA A 376 11.47 -21.32 -21.08
N MET A 377 11.46 -21.84 -19.85
CA MET A 377 12.32 -22.97 -19.47
C MET A 377 12.02 -24.24 -20.28
N ARG A 378 10.74 -24.54 -20.56
CA ARG A 378 10.35 -25.67 -21.41
C ARG A 378 10.83 -25.50 -22.84
N GLU A 379 10.71 -24.31 -23.41
CA GLU A 379 11.22 -24.00 -24.76
C GLU A 379 12.74 -24.17 -24.84
N VAL A 380 13.48 -23.63 -23.87
CA VAL A 380 14.94 -23.82 -23.79
C VAL A 380 15.29 -25.30 -23.68
N ALA A 381 14.58 -26.07 -22.85
CA ALA A 381 14.80 -27.52 -22.71
C ALA A 381 14.52 -28.27 -24.03
N GLN A 382 13.48 -27.88 -24.78
CA GLN A 382 13.18 -28.45 -26.09
C GLN A 382 14.28 -28.15 -27.11
N ILE A 383 14.79 -26.92 -27.14
CA ILE A 383 15.90 -26.51 -28.01
C ILE A 383 17.16 -27.33 -27.67
N GLN A 384 17.48 -27.49 -26.39
CA GLN A 384 18.61 -28.32 -25.95
C GLN A 384 18.44 -29.78 -26.36
N MET A 385 17.23 -30.35 -26.25
CA MET A 385 16.95 -31.70 -26.74
C MET A 385 17.13 -31.83 -28.26
N GLN A 386 16.72 -30.82 -29.04
CA GLN A 386 16.94 -30.79 -30.48
C GLN A 386 18.44 -30.73 -30.82
N GLN A 387 19.20 -29.84 -30.17
CA GLN A 387 20.66 -29.76 -30.33
C GLN A 387 21.36 -31.09 -29.99
N MET A 388 20.92 -31.77 -28.92
CA MET A 388 21.43 -33.10 -28.55
C MET A 388 21.08 -34.18 -29.59
N ARG A 389 19.89 -34.12 -30.21
CA ARG A 389 19.52 -35.03 -31.31
C ARG A 389 20.35 -34.75 -32.56
N ASP A 390 20.56 -33.50 -32.91
CA ASP A 390 21.34 -33.11 -34.09
C ASP A 390 22.82 -33.48 -33.94
N THR A 391 23.40 -33.26 -32.75
CA THR A 391 24.78 -33.69 -32.47
C THR A 391 24.93 -35.22 -32.52
N ARG A 392 23.95 -35.98 -32.01
CA ARG A 392 23.94 -37.45 -32.17
C ARG A 392 23.87 -37.87 -33.63
N ARG A 393 22.98 -37.23 -34.44
CA ARG A 393 22.85 -37.49 -35.87
C ARG A 393 24.15 -37.19 -36.63
N ARG A 394 24.80 -36.06 -36.32
CA ARG A 394 26.10 -35.71 -36.91
C ARG A 394 27.16 -36.76 -36.58
N ARG A 395 27.28 -37.17 -35.32
CA ARG A 395 28.23 -38.22 -34.92
C ARG A 395 27.97 -39.57 -35.60
N THR A 396 26.70 -39.93 -35.82
CA THR A 396 26.38 -41.16 -36.57
C THR A 396 26.76 -41.02 -38.04
N GLN A 397 26.50 -39.87 -38.66
CA GLN A 397 26.91 -39.59 -40.04
C GLN A 397 28.43 -39.60 -40.18
N GLU A 398 29.16 -38.92 -39.29
CA GLU A 398 30.63 -38.92 -39.26
C GLU A 398 31.19 -40.34 -39.19
N ARG A 399 30.62 -41.22 -38.34
CA ARG A 399 31.02 -42.63 -38.25
C ARG A 399 30.70 -43.42 -39.53
N GLU A 400 29.58 -43.14 -40.19
CA GLU A 400 29.23 -43.78 -41.46
C GLU A 400 30.16 -43.32 -42.58
N ASP A 401 30.50 -42.04 -42.62
CA ASP A 401 31.42 -41.45 -43.58
C ASP A 401 32.86 -41.96 -43.35
N GLU A 402 33.30 -42.09 -42.10
CA GLU A 402 34.58 -42.74 -41.74
C GLU A 402 34.60 -44.21 -42.19
N LYS A 403 33.51 -44.96 -42.00
CA LYS A 403 33.40 -46.34 -42.49
C LYS A 403 33.43 -46.41 -44.01
N ARG A 404 32.78 -45.49 -44.71
CA ARG A 404 32.82 -45.40 -46.18
C ARG A 404 34.23 -45.10 -46.66
N ALA A 405 34.88 -44.08 -46.09
CA ALA A 405 36.25 -43.72 -46.39
C ALA A 405 37.21 -44.89 -46.14
N PHE A 406 37.06 -45.61 -45.02
CA PHE A 406 37.84 -46.81 -44.72
C PHE A 406 37.59 -47.94 -45.71
N ASN A 407 36.34 -48.19 -46.09
CA ASN A 407 36.02 -49.21 -47.08
C ASN A 407 36.58 -48.87 -48.47
N ASP A 408 36.58 -47.59 -48.84
CA ASP A 408 37.10 -47.14 -50.12
C ASP A 408 38.63 -47.20 -50.15
N THR A 409 39.32 -46.82 -49.06
CA THR A 409 40.77 -47.03 -48.96
C THR A 409 41.13 -48.51 -48.93
N PHE A 410 40.33 -49.34 -48.25
CA PHE A 410 40.52 -50.79 -48.27
C PHE A 410 40.37 -51.37 -49.68
N LYS A 411 39.35 -50.98 -50.44
CA LYS A 411 39.19 -51.38 -51.85
C LYS A 411 40.39 -50.96 -52.70
N GLN A 412 40.89 -49.74 -52.52
CA GLN A 412 42.07 -49.26 -53.24
C GLN A 412 43.32 -50.08 -52.91
N ILE A 413 43.50 -50.49 -51.65
CA ILE A 413 44.60 -51.38 -51.25
C ILE A 413 44.45 -52.75 -51.93
N VAL A 414 43.26 -53.34 -51.92
CA VAL A 414 42.99 -54.61 -52.60
C VAL A 414 43.27 -54.51 -54.11
N GLU A 415 42.81 -53.45 -54.77
CA GLU A 415 43.11 -53.23 -56.20
C GLU A 415 44.61 -53.05 -56.48
N GLN A 416 45.36 -52.41 -55.56
CA GLN A 416 46.81 -52.28 -55.67
C GLN A 416 47.51 -53.63 -55.50
N GLU A 417 47.07 -54.45 -54.55
CA GLU A 417 47.58 -55.82 -54.36
C GLU A 417 47.31 -56.69 -55.59
N GLU A 418 46.09 -56.65 -56.15
CA GLU A 418 45.74 -57.36 -57.38
C GLU A 418 46.61 -56.93 -58.59
N ARG A 419 46.95 -55.64 -58.69
CA ARG A 419 47.86 -55.13 -59.73
C ARG A 419 49.29 -55.64 -59.54
N VAL A 420 49.77 -55.71 -58.30
CA VAL A 420 51.09 -56.26 -57.96
C VAL A 420 51.14 -57.75 -58.29
N ASP A 421 50.10 -58.51 -57.96
CA ASP A 421 49.98 -59.93 -58.28
C ASP A 421 49.94 -60.18 -59.79
N ALA A 422 49.17 -59.39 -60.54
CA ALA A 422 49.12 -59.47 -62.00
C ALA A 422 50.46 -59.11 -62.66
N CYS A 423 51.19 -58.14 -62.10
CA CYS A 423 52.53 -57.78 -62.54
C CYS A 423 53.53 -58.90 -62.25
N ALA A 424 53.50 -59.48 -61.05
CA ALA A 424 54.34 -60.60 -60.65
C ALA A 424 54.09 -61.83 -61.53
N ALA A 425 52.83 -62.17 -61.81
CA ALA A 425 52.46 -63.26 -62.72
C ALA A 425 53.02 -63.03 -64.14
N ARG A 426 52.99 -61.78 -64.62
CA ARG A 426 53.57 -61.41 -65.92
C ARG A 426 55.09 -61.53 -65.92
N CYS A 427 55.78 -61.06 -64.87
CA CYS A 427 57.23 -61.16 -64.73
C CYS A 427 57.69 -62.62 -64.65
N ILE A 428 56.98 -63.48 -63.88
CA ILE A 428 57.24 -64.92 -63.83
C ILE A 428 57.02 -65.56 -65.21
N GLY A 429 55.91 -65.22 -65.88
CA GLY A 429 55.61 -65.73 -67.23
C GLY A 429 56.58 -65.25 -68.32
N ASN A 430 57.21 -64.09 -68.16
CA ASN A 430 58.27 -63.61 -69.05
C ASN A 430 59.59 -64.33 -68.75
N ALA A 431 60.02 -64.43 -67.49
CA ALA A 431 61.22 -65.16 -67.10
C ALA A 431 61.20 -66.62 -67.56
N ILE A 432 60.04 -67.30 -67.49
CA ILE A 432 59.87 -68.66 -68.01
C ILE A 432 60.03 -68.71 -69.54
N ARG A 433 59.50 -67.72 -70.26
CA ARG A 433 59.61 -67.61 -71.73
C ARG A 433 61.03 -67.31 -72.18
N ASP A 434 61.76 -66.51 -71.41
CA ASP A 434 63.13 -66.10 -71.69
C ASP A 434 64.18 -67.15 -71.25
N GLY A 435 63.73 -68.27 -70.64
CA GLY A 435 64.60 -69.37 -70.20
C GLY A 435 65.33 -69.10 -68.89
N GLU A 436 64.98 -68.05 -68.17
CA GLU A 436 65.54 -67.69 -66.87
C GLU A 436 64.85 -68.43 -65.72
N ASN A 437 65.52 -68.55 -64.57
CA ASN A 437 64.97 -69.24 -63.40
C ASN A 437 63.97 -68.33 -62.65
N PRO A 438 62.66 -68.66 -62.59
CA PRO A 438 61.64 -67.80 -61.96
C PRO A 438 61.63 -67.85 -60.43
N LYS A 439 62.38 -68.76 -59.81
CA LYS A 439 62.40 -68.98 -58.35
C LYS A 439 62.76 -67.75 -57.50
N PRO A 440 63.69 -66.86 -57.89
CA PRO A 440 64.01 -65.65 -57.11
C PRO A 440 62.85 -64.66 -57.04
N ILE A 441 62.12 -64.48 -58.15
CA ILE A 441 60.95 -63.58 -58.24
C ILE A 441 59.81 -64.14 -57.39
N ALA A 442 59.54 -65.45 -57.48
CA ALA A 442 58.55 -66.11 -56.64
C ALA A 442 58.92 -66.06 -55.13
N ALA A 443 60.20 -66.19 -54.79
CA ALA A 443 60.68 -66.08 -53.41
C ALA A 443 60.57 -64.64 -52.86
N ALA A 444 60.87 -63.63 -53.69
CA ALA A 444 60.69 -62.23 -53.33
C ALA A 444 59.21 -61.88 -53.11
N MET A 445 58.32 -62.40 -53.96
CA MET A 445 56.87 -62.21 -53.79
C MET A 445 56.32 -62.90 -52.54
N ASN A 446 56.74 -64.14 -52.28
CA ASN A 446 56.34 -64.85 -51.06
C ASN A 446 56.83 -64.14 -49.80
N ARG A 447 58.00 -63.49 -49.84
CA ARG A 447 58.48 -62.64 -48.73
C ARG A 447 57.64 -61.37 -48.56
N TYR A 448 57.23 -60.73 -49.67
CA TYR A 448 56.38 -59.54 -49.65
C TYR A 448 54.98 -59.84 -49.08
N LEU A 449 54.37 -60.96 -49.47
CA LEU A 449 53.07 -61.43 -48.93
C LEU A 449 53.13 -61.75 -47.43
N ILE A 450 54.26 -62.27 -46.94
CA ILE A 450 54.47 -62.51 -45.50
C ILE A 450 54.65 -61.19 -44.74
N ALA A 451 55.29 -60.18 -45.36
CA ALA A 451 55.56 -58.88 -44.76
C ALA A 451 54.34 -57.92 -44.78
N SER A 452 53.44 -58.03 -45.76
CA SER A 452 52.20 -57.23 -45.85
C SER A 452 51.07 -57.72 -44.93
N GLY A 453 51.27 -58.83 -44.20
CA GLY A 453 50.30 -59.37 -43.25
C GLY A 453 49.17 -60.21 -43.87
N ALA A 454 49.13 -60.36 -45.20
CA ALA A 454 48.20 -61.23 -45.90
C ALA A 454 48.68 -62.69 -45.87
N LYS A 455 48.31 -63.45 -44.83
CA LYS A 455 48.50 -64.91 -44.86
C LYS A 455 47.63 -65.52 -45.97
N PRO A 456 48.13 -66.47 -46.79
CA PRO A 456 47.26 -67.20 -47.71
C PRO A 456 46.21 -68.00 -46.92
N PRO A 457 44.99 -68.18 -47.46
CA PRO A 457 43.95 -68.95 -46.79
C PRO A 457 44.43 -70.40 -46.62
N ARG A 458 44.71 -70.81 -45.38
CA ARG A 458 44.85 -72.21 -45.00
C ARG A 458 43.49 -72.91 -45.15
N LYS A 459 43.16 -73.33 -46.36
CA LYS A 459 42.13 -74.36 -46.63
C LYS A 459 42.76 -75.49 -47.45
N ALA A 460 43.70 -76.21 -46.85
CA ALA A 460 44.18 -77.51 -47.37
C ALA A 460 44.94 -78.36 -46.33
N ALA A 461 44.99 -77.99 -45.05
CA ALA A 461 45.60 -78.83 -44.04
C ALA A 461 44.86 -78.69 -42.72
N GLN A 462 44.39 -79.84 -42.22
CA GLN A 462 43.85 -80.09 -40.89
C GLN A 462 42.35 -79.82 -40.72
N GLN A 463 41.57 -80.63 -41.45
CA GLN A 463 40.47 -81.33 -40.82
C GLN A 463 41.02 -82.32 -39.76
N LYS A 464 40.27 -82.45 -38.65
CA LYS A 464 40.35 -83.44 -37.55
C LYS A 464 41.48 -83.15 -36.54
N THR A 465 41.25 -83.07 -35.22
CA THR A 465 40.31 -83.82 -34.36
C THR A 465 39.94 -83.05 -33.07
N SER A 466 38.66 -83.13 -32.71
CA SER A 466 38.06 -83.26 -31.36
C SER A 466 38.86 -82.87 -30.10
N ASN A 467 38.31 -81.96 -29.30
CA ASN A 467 37.76 -82.23 -27.96
C ASN A 467 36.90 -81.02 -27.55
N ILE A 468 35.57 -81.16 -27.49
CA ILE A 468 34.74 -81.81 -26.44
C ILE A 468 34.72 -80.96 -25.18
N PHE A 469 33.52 -80.41 -24.90
CA PHE A 469 33.05 -79.40 -23.94
C PHE A 469 32.70 -78.08 -24.66
N ASN A 470 31.64 -77.98 -25.48
CA ASN A 470 30.20 -78.11 -25.17
C ASN A 470 29.85 -77.68 -23.73
N ALA A 471 28.88 -76.84 -23.44
CA ALA A 471 28.00 -75.99 -24.23
C ALA A 471 27.25 -75.08 -23.22
N ASP A 472 26.86 -73.89 -23.67
CA ASP A 472 25.54 -73.28 -23.47
C ASP A 472 24.73 -73.50 -22.17
N VAL A 473 24.37 -72.35 -21.57
CA VAL A 473 22.99 -71.87 -21.33
C VAL A 473 22.36 -72.05 -19.92
N ASP A 474 21.52 -71.04 -19.61
CA ASP A 474 20.54 -70.82 -18.52
C ASP A 474 21.07 -70.36 -17.14
N THR A 475 20.79 -69.14 -16.69
CA THR A 475 19.53 -68.65 -16.07
C THR A 475 18.92 -69.64 -15.09
N ASP A 476 19.17 -69.46 -13.79
CA ASP A 476 18.08 -69.35 -12.80
C ASP A 476 18.55 -68.91 -11.40
N SER A 477 17.72 -68.02 -10.83
CA SER A 477 17.34 -67.84 -9.42
C SER A 477 18.26 -68.27 -8.26
N ALA A 478 18.58 -67.31 -7.40
CA ALA A 478 18.33 -67.31 -5.93
C ALA A 478 18.77 -65.92 -5.40
N SER A 479 17.91 -64.98 -5.02
CA SER A 479 17.06 -64.92 -3.81
C SER A 479 17.81 -65.29 -2.52
N GLU A 480 18.31 -64.26 -1.84
CA GLU A 480 18.37 -64.10 -0.37
C GLU A 480 18.30 -62.56 -0.17
N GLU A 481 17.16 -62.04 0.30
CA GLU A 481 16.86 -61.77 1.72
C GLU A 481 17.72 -60.61 2.28
N GLU A 482 17.21 -59.68 3.08
CA GLU A 482 15.89 -59.23 3.47
C GLU A 482 16.13 -57.93 4.26
N ASN A 483 15.23 -56.97 4.12
CA ASN A 483 14.80 -55.98 5.12
C ASN A 483 15.71 -55.56 6.30
N ALA A 484 15.93 -54.24 6.43
CA ALA A 484 15.43 -53.49 7.59
C ALA A 484 15.41 -51.98 7.32
N GLU A 485 14.21 -51.41 7.37
CA GLU A 485 13.94 -49.99 7.42
C GLU A 485 14.53 -49.32 8.68
N LYS A 486 15.03 -48.10 8.50
CA LYS A 486 14.59 -46.91 9.25
C LYS A 486 14.94 -45.63 8.51
#